data_AF-A0A2Z6NMF1-F1
#
_entry.id   AF-A0A2Z6NMF1-F1
#
_cell.length_a   1.000
_cell.length_b   1.000
_cell.length_c   1.000
_cell.angle_alpha   90.00
_cell.angle_beta   90.00
_cell.angle_gamma   90.00
#
_symmetry.space_group_name_H-M   'P 1'
#
loop_
_entity.id
_entity.type
_entity.pdbx_description
1 polymer ?
#
loop_
_entity_poly.entity_id
_entity_poly.type
_entity_poly.pdbx_seq_one_letter_code
_entity_poly.pdbx_strand_id
1 'polypeptide(L)'
;MEITIVACAFLLIFTTFFNPSSLALTQDGQTLLEIKNTFNDTKNVLSNWQEFDESHCAWTGISCHPGDEQRVRSINLPYMQLGGIISPSIGKLSRLQRLDVSSNGLKGSIPSSIGRLSHLQVLNLSTNFFYGEIPDIGVLSTFQKNSYVFFPFPTTKRSSHYMKAVLIGAVATLGLALIITLSLLWIRSSSKKERAARKYTEVKKQVDPSASAKLITFHGDMPYTSSEIIEKLESLDEEDIVGSGGFGTVYRMVMNDCGTFAVKRIDRSREGSDQVFERELEILGSIKHINLVNLRGYCRLPSSRLLIYDYVALGSLDDLLHDVYSFGVLLLELVTGKRPTDPSFVKRGLNVVGWMNTLLQENRLEDVVDRRCSGVDAETLEVILELAARCTDSNADDRPSMNQVLQLLEQEVMSPCPSEFYESHSDH
;
A
#
# COMPACT_ATOMS: atom_id res chain seq x y z
N MET A 1 76.40 11.65 30.16
CA MET A 1 75.14 10.98 30.51
C MET A 1 74.06 11.95 31.00
N GLU A 2 74.30 13.27 31.02
CA GLU A 2 73.27 14.26 31.43
C GLU A 2 72.58 14.97 30.25
N ILE A 3 73.22 15.07 29.08
CA ILE A 3 72.64 15.77 27.91
C ILE A 3 71.55 14.94 27.22
N THR A 4 71.61 13.61 27.32
CA THR A 4 70.61 12.70 26.73
C THR A 4 69.29 12.68 27.50
N ILE A 5 69.31 12.94 28.81
CA ILE A 5 68.11 12.90 29.67
C ILE A 5 67.29 14.20 29.52
N VAL A 6 67.95 15.35 29.34
CA VAL A 6 67.26 16.63 29.10
C VAL A 6 66.58 16.65 27.73
N ALA A 7 67.19 16.07 26.70
CA ALA A 7 66.56 15.95 25.38
C ALA A 7 65.32 15.03 25.38
N CYS A 8 65.34 13.93 26.16
CA CYS A 8 64.18 13.06 26.31
C CYS A 8 63.03 13.71 27.11
N ALA A 9 63.34 14.54 28.11
CA ALA A 9 62.32 15.27 28.87
C ALA A 9 61.61 16.36 28.02
N PHE A 10 62.35 17.05 27.15
CA PHE A 10 61.76 18.02 26.22
C PHE A 10 60.92 17.36 25.12
N LEU A 11 61.27 16.15 24.66
CA LEU A 11 60.48 15.39 23.68
C LEU A 11 59.18 14.77 24.27
N LEU A 12 59.15 14.46 25.57
CA LEU A 12 57.93 14.00 26.25
C LEU A 12 56.97 15.14 26.62
N ILE A 13 57.48 16.37 26.78
CA ILE A 13 56.64 17.56 27.02
C ILE A 13 56.11 18.15 25.70
N PHE A 14 56.84 18.02 24.58
CA PHE A 14 56.35 18.45 23.26
C PHE A 14 55.34 17.48 22.62
N THR A 15 55.30 16.22 23.05
CA THR A 15 54.28 15.24 22.62
C THR A 15 53.01 15.27 23.48
N THR A 16 52.97 16.09 24.54
CA THR A 16 51.77 16.31 25.37
C THR A 16 51.13 17.68 25.18
N PHE A 17 51.68 18.55 24.31
CA PHE A 17 51.14 19.90 24.02
C PHE A 17 50.83 20.19 22.54
N PHE A 18 50.94 19.19 21.67
CA PHE A 18 50.34 19.22 20.34
C PHE A 18 49.54 17.93 20.13
N ASN A 19 48.40 17.85 20.81
CA ASN A 19 47.29 17.06 20.28
C ASN A 19 46.42 18.06 19.50
N PRO A 20 46.58 18.18 18.16
CA PRO A 20 45.56 18.84 17.38
C PRO A 20 44.29 18.03 17.57
N SER A 21 43.33 18.61 18.28
CA SER A 21 41.94 18.18 18.44
C SER A 21 41.69 16.74 17.97
N SER A 22 41.67 15.75 18.88
CA SER A 22 40.76 14.63 18.62
C SER A 22 39.38 15.27 18.57
N LEU A 23 38.88 15.57 17.37
CA LEU A 23 37.57 16.17 17.17
C LEU A 23 36.55 15.11 17.57
N ALA A 24 36.28 15.03 18.86
CA ALA A 24 35.23 14.19 19.38
C ALA A 24 33.90 14.77 18.89
N LEU A 25 33.04 13.87 18.42
CA LEU A 25 31.72 14.22 17.95
C LEU A 25 30.97 15.07 18.99
N THR A 26 30.25 16.09 18.52
CA THR A 26 29.51 17.02 19.37
C THR A 26 28.40 16.31 20.15
N GLN A 27 27.83 16.99 21.14
CA GLN A 27 26.65 16.48 21.86
C GLN A 27 25.46 16.17 20.91
N ASP A 28 25.27 16.97 19.86
CA ASP A 28 24.23 16.73 18.86
C ASP A 28 24.58 15.50 18.01
N GLY A 29 25.83 15.34 17.62
CA GLY A 29 26.30 14.14 16.94
C GLY A 29 26.14 12.87 17.77
N GLN A 30 26.49 12.92 19.07
CA GLN A 30 26.26 11.79 19.99
C GLN A 30 24.77 11.46 20.13
N THR A 31 23.92 12.49 20.17
CA THR A 31 22.46 12.33 20.18
C THR A 31 21.96 11.65 18.90
N LEU A 32 22.53 11.99 17.74
CA LEU A 32 22.21 11.34 16.48
C LEU A 32 22.60 9.85 16.48
N LEU A 33 23.73 9.47 17.09
CA LEU A 33 24.08 8.06 17.28
C LEU A 33 23.11 7.32 18.21
N GLU A 34 22.66 7.96 19.30
CA GLU A 34 21.59 7.41 20.14
C GLU A 34 20.29 7.19 19.35
N ILE A 35 19.93 8.12 18.45
CA ILE A 35 18.76 7.99 17.57
C ILE A 35 18.94 6.84 16.58
N LYS A 36 20.10 6.75 15.93
CA LYS A 36 20.44 5.68 14.98
C LYS A 36 20.23 4.30 15.59
N ASN A 37 20.65 4.10 16.84
CA ASN A 37 20.51 2.83 17.55
C ASN A 37 19.05 2.40 17.79
N THR A 38 18.08 3.32 17.67
CA THR A 38 16.65 3.02 17.78
C THR A 38 15.97 2.73 16.44
N PHE A 39 16.65 3.01 15.33
CA PHE A 39 16.18 2.69 14.00
C PHE A 39 16.59 1.27 13.60
N ASN A 40 15.67 0.59 12.91
CA ASN A 40 15.96 -0.66 12.23
C ASN A 40 16.32 -0.34 10.78
N ASP A 41 17.62 -0.27 10.49
CA ASP A 41 18.17 0.10 9.18
C ASP A 41 18.65 -1.14 8.42
N THR A 42 17.72 -1.90 7.84
CA THR A 42 18.02 -3.13 7.09
C THR A 42 18.80 -2.88 5.80
N LYS A 43 18.67 -1.67 5.23
CA LYS A 43 19.36 -1.25 4.00
C LYS A 43 20.71 -0.57 4.25
N ASN A 44 21.08 -0.38 5.52
CA ASN A 44 22.32 0.28 5.93
C ASN A 44 22.47 1.70 5.34
N VAL A 45 21.36 2.43 5.20
CA VAL A 45 21.32 3.79 4.65
C VAL A 45 22.00 4.82 5.56
N LEU A 46 22.07 4.56 6.86
CA LEU A 46 22.75 5.38 7.88
C LEU A 46 24.18 4.91 8.12
N SER A 47 24.77 4.18 7.16
CA SER A 47 26.12 3.64 7.26
C SER A 47 27.20 4.69 7.45
N ASN A 48 27.01 5.93 6.98
CA ASN A 48 27.97 7.02 7.17
C ASN A 48 27.82 7.78 8.50
N TRP A 49 26.95 7.35 9.43
CA TRP A 49 26.87 7.93 10.76
C TRP A 49 27.85 7.19 11.68
N GLN A 50 29.09 7.67 11.80
CA GLN A 50 30.17 6.97 12.50
C GLN A 50 30.69 7.77 13.70
N GLU A 51 31.03 7.08 14.80
CA GLU A 51 31.48 7.74 16.04
C GLU A 51 32.80 8.51 15.90
N PHE A 52 33.60 8.14 14.89
CA PHE A 52 34.93 8.69 14.63
C PHE A 52 34.94 9.83 13.59
N ASP A 53 33.79 10.20 13.04
CA ASP A 53 33.72 11.29 12.07
C ASP A 53 33.98 12.65 12.75
N GLU A 54 34.72 13.52 12.07
CA GLU A 54 35.03 14.87 12.56
C GLU A 54 33.79 15.77 12.65
N SER A 55 32.77 15.50 11.82
CA SER A 55 31.53 16.28 11.79
C SER A 55 30.32 15.44 11.39
N HIS A 56 29.24 15.58 12.16
CA HIS A 56 27.94 14.97 11.90
C HIS A 56 27.16 15.69 10.80
N CYS A 57 27.62 16.84 10.30
CA CYS A 57 26.92 17.61 9.27
C CYS A 57 27.04 16.99 7.87
N ALA A 58 28.02 16.11 7.66
CA ALA A 58 28.20 15.36 6.41
C ALA A 58 27.38 14.05 6.38
N TRP A 59 26.68 13.73 7.46
CA TRP A 59 25.90 12.51 7.58
C TRP A 59 24.65 12.55 6.72
N THR A 60 24.25 11.37 6.25
CA THR A 60 23.07 11.22 5.40
C THR A 60 21.86 11.80 6.11
N GLY A 61 21.19 12.74 5.44
CA GLY A 61 19.98 13.40 5.95
C GLY A 61 20.20 14.40 7.07
N ILE A 62 21.44 14.74 7.44
CA ILE A 62 21.72 15.74 8.48
C ILE A 62 22.14 17.05 7.84
N SER A 63 21.63 18.17 8.36
CA SER A 63 22.11 19.49 8.00
C SER A 63 22.25 20.36 9.25
N CYS A 64 23.35 21.11 9.34
CA CYS A 64 23.67 21.97 10.47
C CYS A 64 23.34 23.44 10.20
N HIS A 65 23.41 24.28 11.23
CA HIS A 65 23.18 25.72 11.08
C HIS A 65 24.34 26.41 10.34
N PRO A 66 24.05 27.33 9.38
CA PRO A 66 25.10 28.13 8.75
C PRO A 66 25.83 28.98 9.79
N GLY A 67 27.16 28.83 9.90
CA GLY A 67 27.99 29.52 10.88
C GLY A 67 28.04 28.89 12.27
N ASP A 68 27.33 27.77 12.49
CA ASP A 68 27.37 26.96 13.71
C ASP A 68 27.24 25.47 13.36
N GLU A 69 28.34 24.92 12.81
CA GLU A 69 28.47 23.53 12.35
C GLU A 69 28.42 22.50 13.50
N GLN A 70 28.17 22.94 14.73
CA GLN A 70 28.04 22.07 15.89
C GLN A 70 26.59 21.77 16.25
N ARG A 71 25.64 22.50 15.66
CA ARG A 71 24.20 22.44 15.96
C ARG A 71 23.40 21.90 14.79
N VAL A 72 22.66 20.82 15.01
CA VAL A 72 21.79 20.24 13.99
C VAL A 72 20.59 21.16 13.74
N ARG A 73 20.38 21.47 12.46
CA ARG A 73 19.26 22.29 11.98
C ARG A 73 18.14 21.42 11.41
N SER A 74 18.49 20.37 10.68
CA SER A 74 17.53 19.52 9.98
C SER A 74 17.93 18.05 10.04
N ILE A 75 16.95 17.20 10.29
CA ILE A 75 16.99 15.76 10.03
C ILE A 75 15.97 15.49 8.93
N ASN A 76 16.44 14.99 7.80
CA ASN A 76 15.65 14.72 6.60
C ASN A 76 15.97 13.31 6.08
N LEU A 77 15.17 12.32 6.51
CA LEU A 77 15.34 10.91 6.19
C LEU A 77 14.06 10.27 5.60
N PRO A 78 13.39 10.88 4.61
CA PRO A 78 12.17 10.32 4.03
C PRO A 78 12.50 9.15 3.09
N TYR A 79 11.59 8.18 2.96
CA TYR A 79 11.69 7.05 2.02
C TYR A 79 12.94 6.17 2.19
N MET A 80 13.48 6.08 3.41
CA MET A 80 14.71 5.33 3.71
C MET A 80 14.45 3.88 4.15
N GLN A 81 13.17 3.45 4.21
CA GLN A 81 12.73 2.15 4.74
C GLN A 81 13.21 1.89 6.17
N LEU A 82 13.37 2.95 6.97
CA LEU A 82 13.79 2.83 8.36
C LEU A 82 12.64 2.28 9.19
N GLY A 83 12.88 1.18 9.91
CA GLY A 83 11.96 0.67 10.92
C GLY A 83 12.34 1.16 12.33
N GLY A 84 11.70 0.61 13.36
CA GLY A 84 12.04 0.91 14.76
C GLY A 84 11.15 2.02 15.34
N ILE A 85 11.71 2.84 16.25
CA ILE A 85 10.96 3.90 16.95
C ILE A 85 11.73 5.22 16.89
N ILE A 86 11.04 6.34 17.13
CA ILE A 86 11.74 7.62 17.36
C ILE A 86 12.26 7.64 18.81
N SER A 87 13.58 7.72 18.99
CA SER A 87 14.19 7.86 20.31
C SER A 87 13.73 9.15 21.02
N PRO A 88 13.36 9.10 22.32
CA PRO A 88 13.08 10.30 23.10
C PRO A 88 14.26 11.28 23.16
N SER A 89 15.49 10.82 22.92
CA SER A 89 16.70 11.66 22.83
C SER A 89 16.62 12.73 21.75
N ILE A 90 15.71 12.61 20.77
CA ILE A 90 15.42 13.65 19.78
C ILE A 90 15.17 15.02 20.40
N GLY A 91 14.60 15.06 21.61
CA GLY A 91 14.35 16.30 22.34
C GLY A 91 15.60 17.04 22.83
N LYS A 92 16.80 16.42 22.75
CA LYS A 92 18.08 17.08 23.09
C LYS A 92 18.56 18.05 21.99
N LEU A 93 18.08 17.89 20.76
CA LEU A 93 18.47 18.72 19.59
C LEU A 93 17.75 20.08 19.59
N SER A 94 18.04 20.93 20.57
CA SER A 94 17.25 22.14 20.88
C SER A 94 17.14 23.21 19.77
N ARG A 95 18.00 23.14 18.73
CA ARG A 95 17.98 24.06 17.57
C ARG A 95 17.43 23.41 16.29
N LEU A 96 16.86 22.20 16.40
CA LEU A 96 16.26 21.50 15.27
C LEU A 96 15.05 22.30 14.75
N GLN A 97 15.06 22.59 13.46
CA GLN A 97 14.00 23.31 12.75
C GLN A 97 13.14 22.39 11.89
N ARG A 98 13.73 21.29 11.39
CA ARG A 98 13.02 20.31 10.56
C ARG A 98 13.32 18.90 11.04
N LEU A 99 12.26 18.13 11.25
CA LEU A 99 12.30 16.69 11.42
C LEU A 99 11.37 16.06 10.39
N ASP A 100 11.95 15.46 9.35
CA ASP A 100 11.23 14.66 8.37
C ASP A 100 11.74 13.22 8.40
N VAL A 101 10.86 12.31 8.81
CA VAL A 101 11.08 10.86 8.79
C VAL A 101 9.90 10.16 8.12
N SER A 102 9.20 10.89 7.24
CA SER A 102 8.01 10.38 6.55
C SER A 102 8.31 9.18 5.65
N SER A 103 7.28 8.40 5.35
CA SER A 103 7.37 7.27 4.42
C SER A 103 8.45 6.25 4.81
N ASN A 104 8.40 5.85 6.08
CA ASN A 104 9.29 4.85 6.67
C ASN A 104 8.43 3.78 7.39
N GLY A 105 9.10 2.75 7.92
CA GLY A 105 8.47 1.70 8.72
C GLY A 105 8.47 1.98 10.23
N LEU A 106 8.56 3.24 10.66
CA LEU A 106 8.66 3.59 12.08
C LEU A 106 7.34 3.32 12.79
N LYS A 107 7.41 2.79 14.01
CA LYS A 107 6.27 2.44 14.85
C LYS A 107 6.44 3.00 16.26
N GLY A 108 5.43 2.79 17.11
CA GLY A 108 5.46 3.28 18.50
C GLY A 108 4.72 4.60 18.68
N SER A 109 4.79 5.15 19.89
CA SER A 109 4.20 6.46 20.20
C SER A 109 5.14 7.61 19.86
N ILE A 110 4.58 8.74 19.42
CA ILE A 110 5.33 9.98 19.21
C ILE A 110 5.91 10.44 20.56
N PRO A 111 7.24 10.57 20.73
CA PRO A 111 7.83 10.98 22.00
C PRO A 111 7.40 12.40 22.38
N SER A 112 6.93 12.59 23.62
CA SER A 112 6.58 13.92 24.15
C SER A 112 7.77 14.89 24.21
N SER A 113 9.00 14.36 24.15
CA SER A 113 10.22 15.16 24.06
C SER A 113 10.33 15.98 22.78
N ILE A 114 9.66 15.60 21.67
CA ILE A 114 9.56 16.42 20.46
C ILE A 114 8.86 17.75 20.77
N GLY A 115 7.90 17.75 21.68
CA GLY A 115 7.22 18.97 22.12
C GLY A 115 8.15 20.02 22.74
N ARG A 116 9.34 19.62 23.22
CA ARG A 116 10.36 20.53 23.80
C ARG A 116 11.19 21.25 22.74
N LEU A 117 11.06 20.89 21.47
CA LEU A 117 11.82 21.49 20.36
C LEU A 117 11.21 22.83 19.95
N SER A 118 11.54 23.89 20.68
CA SER A 118 10.93 25.23 20.51
C SER A 118 11.19 25.90 19.16
N HIS A 119 12.20 25.44 18.41
CA HIS A 119 12.55 25.97 17.09
C HIS A 119 12.03 25.11 15.93
N LEU A 120 11.31 24.02 16.23
CA LEU A 120 10.79 23.11 15.21
C LEU A 120 9.70 23.79 14.40
N GLN A 121 9.92 23.91 13.10
CA GLN A 121 9.00 24.53 12.14
C GLN A 121 8.30 23.47 11.29
N VAL A 122 9.01 22.39 10.97
CA VAL A 122 8.52 21.30 10.14
C VAL A 122 8.66 20.00 10.91
N LEU A 123 7.53 19.34 11.15
CA LEU A 123 7.45 17.99 11.67
C LEU A 123 6.66 17.15 10.68
N ASN A 124 7.34 16.23 10.00
CA ASN A 124 6.69 15.32 9.06
C ASN A 124 6.94 13.86 9.49
N LEU A 125 5.88 13.25 10.00
CA LEU A 125 5.85 11.86 10.47
C LEU A 125 4.90 10.99 9.62
N SER A 126 4.40 11.50 8.49
CA SER A 126 3.37 10.84 7.69
C SER A 126 3.86 9.49 7.14
N THR A 127 2.92 8.64 6.73
CA THR A 127 3.24 7.37 6.06
C THR A 127 4.20 6.50 6.89
N ASN A 128 3.86 6.31 8.16
CA ASN A 128 4.54 5.44 9.12
C ASN A 128 3.48 4.67 9.94
N PHE A 129 3.91 3.78 10.83
CA PHE A 129 3.04 2.96 11.69
C PHE A 129 2.97 3.48 13.14
N PHE A 130 3.01 4.80 13.34
CA PHE A 130 2.89 5.38 14.68
C PHE A 130 1.53 5.11 15.31
N TYR A 131 1.51 4.84 16.62
CA TYR A 131 0.30 4.65 17.40
C TYR A 131 0.27 5.48 18.71
N GLY A 132 -0.81 5.49 19.49
CA GLY A 132 -0.99 6.34 20.68
C GLY A 132 -1.55 7.74 20.41
N GLU A 133 -1.83 8.47 21.50
CA GLU A 133 -2.27 9.87 21.43
C GLU A 133 -1.09 10.79 21.06
N ILE A 134 -1.37 11.86 20.33
CA ILE A 134 -0.37 12.91 20.07
C ILE A 134 -0.13 13.66 21.37
N PRO A 135 1.11 13.76 21.87
CA PRO A 135 1.40 14.49 23.09
C PRO A 135 1.02 15.97 22.96
N ASP A 136 0.08 16.43 23.77
CA ASP A 136 -0.37 17.83 23.81
C ASP A 136 0.60 18.68 24.65
N ILE A 137 1.81 18.88 24.14
CA ILE A 137 2.87 19.65 24.82
C ILE A 137 3.73 20.44 23.84
N GLY A 138 3.95 21.72 24.16
CA GLY A 138 4.84 22.61 23.41
C GLY A 138 4.49 22.69 21.92
N VAL A 139 5.46 22.52 21.02
CA VAL A 139 5.24 22.65 19.56
C VAL A 139 4.21 21.65 19.03
N LEU A 140 4.06 20.47 19.66
CA LEU A 140 3.09 19.46 19.24
C LEU A 140 1.63 19.89 19.44
N SER A 141 1.36 20.79 20.40
CA SER A 141 0.02 21.38 20.59
C SER A 141 -0.37 22.36 19.48
N THR A 142 0.60 22.85 18.70
CA THR A 142 0.37 23.86 17.65
C THR A 142 0.05 23.27 16.28
N PHE A 143 0.38 21.99 16.04
CA PHE A 143 0.08 21.31 14.79
C PHE A 143 -1.41 20.91 14.73
N GLN A 144 -2.06 21.11 13.58
CA GLN A 144 -3.49 20.81 13.43
C GLN A 144 -3.75 19.30 13.55
N LYS A 145 -4.86 18.92 14.20
CA LYS A 145 -5.26 17.50 14.37
C LYS A 145 -5.38 16.73 13.04
N ASN A 146 -5.67 17.42 11.95
CA ASN A 146 -5.82 16.82 10.61
C ASN A 146 -4.48 16.48 9.93
N SER A 147 -3.34 16.91 10.50
CA SER A 147 -1.99 16.58 10.01
C SER A 147 -1.55 15.15 10.37
N TYR A 148 -2.39 14.41 11.10
CA TYR A 148 -2.08 13.08 11.61
C TYR A 148 -3.20 12.11 11.19
N VAL A 149 -2.93 11.28 10.20
CA VAL A 149 -3.82 10.17 9.84
C VAL A 149 -3.53 9.04 10.81
N PHE A 150 -4.43 8.85 11.77
CA PHE A 150 -4.37 7.78 12.74
C PHE A 150 -5.51 6.80 12.47
N PHE A 151 -5.20 5.52 12.25
CA PHE A 151 -6.21 4.46 12.24
C PHE A 151 -6.66 4.20 13.67
N PRO A 152 -7.94 4.42 14.01
CA PRO A 152 -8.40 4.23 15.37
C PRO A 152 -8.41 2.73 15.70
N PHE A 153 -7.51 2.28 16.57
CA PHE A 153 -7.81 1.12 17.40
C PHE A 153 -8.75 1.58 18.53
N PRO A 154 -9.82 0.83 18.83
CA PRO A 154 -10.81 1.26 19.80
C PRO A 154 -10.21 1.29 21.20
N THR A 155 -10.09 2.49 21.78
CA THR A 155 -9.80 2.66 23.20
C THR A 155 -11.08 2.43 24.00
N THR A 156 -11.07 1.40 24.84
CA THR A 156 -12.18 1.10 25.75
C THR A 156 -12.21 2.13 26.89
N LYS A 157 -13.06 3.17 26.77
CA LYS A 157 -13.35 4.04 27.91
C LYS A 157 -14.22 3.31 28.94
N ARG A 158 -13.65 3.10 30.13
CA ARG A 158 -14.33 2.61 31.33
C ARG A 158 -15.46 3.57 31.71
N SER A 159 -16.70 3.09 31.70
CA SER A 159 -17.86 3.82 32.22
C SER A 159 -18.68 2.95 33.19
N SER A 160 -19.18 3.66 34.20
CA SER A 160 -19.72 3.26 35.51
C SER A 160 -20.62 2.01 35.54
N HIS A 161 -20.36 1.15 36.53
CA HIS A 161 -20.93 -0.19 36.71
C HIS A 161 -22.43 -0.24 37.07
N TYR A 162 -23.08 0.89 37.31
CA TYR A 162 -24.46 0.91 37.84
C TYR A 162 -25.55 0.86 36.76
N MET A 163 -25.34 1.48 35.58
CA MET A 163 -26.34 1.43 34.49
C MET A 163 -26.27 0.17 33.63
N LYS A 164 -25.15 -0.58 33.66
CA LYS A 164 -24.98 -1.80 32.85
C LYS A 164 -25.81 -2.98 33.38
N ALA A 165 -26.03 -3.09 34.69
CA ALA A 165 -26.74 -4.23 35.28
C ALA A 165 -28.26 -4.23 34.96
N VAL A 166 -28.89 -3.05 34.93
CA VAL A 166 -30.33 -2.91 34.66
C VAL A 166 -30.66 -3.19 33.19
N LEU A 167 -29.78 -2.77 32.26
CA LEU A 167 -29.96 -3.02 30.84
C LEU A 167 -29.78 -4.50 30.47
N ILE A 168 -28.81 -5.19 31.08
CA ILE A 168 -28.53 -6.60 30.82
C ILE A 168 -29.70 -7.49 31.28
N GLY A 169 -30.34 -7.16 32.41
CA GLY A 169 -31.52 -7.89 32.89
C GLY A 169 -32.72 -7.80 31.92
N ALA A 170 -33.04 -6.61 31.44
CA ALA A 170 -34.16 -6.42 30.52
C ALA A 170 -33.93 -7.09 29.15
N VAL A 171 -32.72 -6.97 28.60
CA VAL A 171 -32.36 -7.58 27.31
C VAL A 171 -32.31 -9.11 27.40
N ALA A 172 -31.87 -9.68 28.53
CA ALA A 172 -31.87 -11.13 28.75
C ALA A 172 -33.30 -11.71 28.82
N THR A 173 -34.23 -11.01 29.47
CA THR A 173 -35.63 -11.48 29.55
C THR A 173 -36.35 -11.42 28.21
N LEU A 174 -36.12 -10.39 27.40
CA LEU A 174 -36.66 -10.28 26.04
C LEU A 174 -36.01 -11.30 25.09
N GLY A 175 -34.70 -11.55 25.23
CA GLY A 175 -33.99 -12.56 24.47
C GLY A 175 -34.48 -13.98 24.73
N LEU A 176 -34.71 -14.35 26.00
CA LEU A 176 -35.27 -15.65 26.37
C LEU A 176 -36.71 -15.83 25.86
N ALA A 177 -37.54 -14.78 25.93
CA ALA A 177 -38.89 -14.82 25.36
C ALA A 177 -38.88 -14.99 23.83
N LEU A 178 -37.94 -14.34 23.14
CA LEU A 178 -37.76 -14.48 21.68
C LEU A 178 -37.30 -15.90 21.32
N ILE A 179 -36.35 -16.47 22.07
CA ILE A 179 -35.86 -17.83 21.82
C ILE A 179 -36.97 -18.86 22.07
N ILE A 180 -37.79 -18.67 23.12
CA ILE A 180 -38.92 -19.57 23.40
C ILE A 180 -39.98 -19.47 22.30
N THR A 181 -40.33 -18.27 21.84
CA THR A 181 -41.31 -18.11 20.75
C THR A 181 -40.80 -18.67 19.42
N LEU A 182 -39.53 -18.45 19.09
CA LEU A 182 -38.90 -19.04 17.90
C LEU A 182 -38.81 -20.57 18.01
N SER A 183 -38.53 -21.12 19.20
CA SER A 183 -38.51 -22.58 19.41
C SER A 183 -39.91 -23.20 19.25
N LEU A 184 -40.97 -22.55 19.73
CA LEU A 184 -42.36 -22.99 19.57
C LEU A 184 -42.81 -22.90 18.10
N LEU A 185 -42.41 -21.85 17.38
CA LEU A 185 -42.66 -21.70 15.94
C LEU A 185 -41.88 -22.76 15.14
N TRP A 186 -40.65 -23.09 15.54
CA TRP A 186 -39.85 -24.13 14.91
C TRP A 186 -40.44 -25.52 15.14
N ILE A 187 -40.98 -25.82 16.33
CA ILE A 187 -41.69 -27.08 16.62
C ILE A 187 -43.02 -27.17 15.84
N ARG A 188 -43.78 -26.07 15.73
CA ARG A 188 -45.00 -26.04 14.89
C ARG A 188 -44.69 -26.17 13.40
N SER A 189 -43.56 -25.60 12.96
CA SER A 189 -43.08 -25.68 11.59
C SER A 189 -42.53 -27.08 11.27
N SER A 190 -41.76 -27.69 12.17
CA SER A 190 -41.21 -29.03 12.00
C SER A 190 -42.30 -30.09 11.98
N SER A 191 -43.34 -29.95 12.82
CA SER A 191 -44.50 -30.86 12.80
C SER A 191 -45.37 -30.71 11.54
N LYS A 192 -45.48 -29.51 10.96
CA LYS A 192 -46.06 -29.31 9.62
C LYS A 192 -45.18 -29.90 8.52
N LYS A 193 -43.86 -29.74 8.64
CA LYS A 193 -42.86 -30.29 7.71
C LYS A 193 -42.84 -31.82 7.75
N GLU A 194 -43.08 -32.44 8.90
CA GLU A 194 -43.18 -33.90 9.05
C GLU A 194 -44.47 -34.47 8.42
N ARG A 195 -45.61 -33.75 8.55
CA ARG A 195 -46.87 -34.12 7.89
C ARG A 195 -46.81 -33.92 6.36
N ALA A 196 -46.06 -32.93 5.89
CA ALA A 196 -45.78 -32.75 4.45
C ALA A 196 -44.75 -33.78 3.94
N ALA A 197 -43.71 -34.10 4.71
CA ALA A 197 -42.66 -35.05 4.33
C ALA A 197 -43.18 -36.49 4.22
N ARG A 198 -44.13 -36.92 5.06
CA ARG A 198 -44.82 -38.22 4.93
C ARG A 198 -45.74 -38.31 3.71
N LYS A 199 -46.16 -37.18 3.14
CA LYS A 199 -46.92 -37.11 1.89
C LYS A 199 -46.02 -36.95 0.64
N TYR A 200 -44.73 -36.69 0.86
CA TYR A 200 -43.71 -36.51 -0.19
C TYR A 200 -42.72 -37.68 -0.30
N THR A 201 -42.81 -38.70 0.55
CA THR A 201 -41.94 -39.90 0.47
C THR A 201 -42.40 -40.91 -0.58
N GLU A 202 -43.55 -40.69 -1.21
CA GLU A 202 -44.09 -41.52 -2.28
C GLU A 202 -44.12 -40.77 -3.63
N VAL A 203 -43.12 -39.94 -3.92
CA VAL A 203 -42.81 -39.53 -5.29
C VAL A 203 -41.30 -39.54 -5.46
N LYS A 204 -40.80 -40.45 -6.31
CA LYS A 204 -39.40 -40.56 -6.71
C LYS A 204 -38.82 -39.17 -6.97
N LYS A 205 -37.82 -38.76 -6.17
CA LYS A 205 -37.03 -37.56 -6.43
C LYS A 205 -36.18 -37.82 -7.68
N GLN A 206 -36.71 -37.44 -8.83
CA GLN A 206 -35.85 -37.06 -9.95
C GLN A 206 -35.06 -35.83 -9.51
N VAL A 207 -33.75 -35.93 -9.66
CA VAL A 207 -32.82 -34.81 -9.55
C VAL A 207 -33.08 -33.92 -10.77
N ASP A 208 -33.56 -32.70 -10.52
CA ASP A 208 -33.66 -31.65 -11.53
C ASP A 208 -32.38 -30.77 -11.43
N PRO A 209 -31.53 -30.74 -12.48
CA PRO A 209 -30.29 -29.95 -12.51
C PRO A 209 -30.55 -28.56 -13.10
N SER A 210 -30.94 -27.58 -12.28
CA SER A 210 -31.21 -26.22 -12.80
C SER A 210 -30.90 -25.06 -11.84
N ALA A 211 -29.84 -25.18 -11.05
CA ALA A 211 -29.09 -24.04 -10.52
C ALA A 211 -27.58 -24.33 -10.61
N SER A 212 -27.13 -24.79 -11.78
CA SER A 212 -25.72 -25.05 -12.04
C SER A 212 -24.93 -23.74 -12.00
N ALA A 213 -23.84 -23.71 -11.23
CA ALA A 213 -22.89 -22.62 -11.29
C ALA A 213 -22.47 -22.43 -12.76
N LYS A 214 -22.71 -21.23 -13.30
CA LYS A 214 -22.42 -20.94 -14.71
C LYS A 214 -21.01 -20.33 -14.79
N LEU A 215 -20.08 -21.11 -15.33
CA LEU A 215 -18.77 -20.63 -15.73
C LEU A 215 -18.88 -19.88 -17.06
N ILE A 216 -18.30 -18.69 -17.12
CA ILE A 216 -18.20 -17.89 -18.35
C ILE A 216 -16.72 -17.62 -18.61
N THR A 217 -16.26 -17.97 -19.81
CA THR A 217 -14.86 -17.84 -20.25
C THR A 217 -14.69 -16.67 -21.21
N PHE A 218 -13.49 -16.10 -21.23
CA PHE A 218 -13.09 -15.01 -22.12
C PHE A 218 -11.91 -15.44 -23.00
N HIS A 219 -11.86 -14.92 -24.24
CA HIS A 219 -10.68 -14.95 -25.13
C HIS A 219 -10.03 -16.31 -25.39
N GLY A 220 -10.85 -17.33 -25.66
CA GLY A 220 -10.43 -18.69 -26.01
C GLY A 220 -10.72 -19.66 -24.88
N ASP A 221 -11.40 -20.75 -25.19
CA ASP A 221 -11.88 -21.72 -24.21
C ASP A 221 -10.72 -22.26 -23.37
N MET A 222 -10.94 -22.29 -22.05
CA MET A 222 -10.12 -23.13 -21.17
C MET A 222 -10.20 -24.57 -21.70
N PRO A 223 -9.09 -25.32 -21.79
CA PRO A 223 -9.09 -26.69 -22.34
C PRO A 223 -9.79 -27.71 -21.44
N TYR A 224 -10.57 -27.24 -20.45
CA TYR A 224 -11.25 -28.03 -19.44
C TYR A 224 -12.76 -27.76 -19.49
N THR A 225 -13.54 -28.76 -19.13
CA THR A 225 -14.98 -28.61 -19.03
C THR A 225 -15.37 -27.73 -17.84
N SER A 226 -16.52 -27.06 -17.91
CA SER A 226 -17.02 -26.26 -16.78
C SER A 226 -17.18 -27.10 -15.51
N SER A 227 -17.54 -28.37 -15.63
CA SER A 227 -17.68 -29.29 -14.50
C SER A 227 -16.35 -29.57 -13.79
N GLU A 228 -15.28 -29.82 -14.55
CA GLU A 228 -13.94 -30.06 -13.98
C GLU A 228 -13.41 -28.82 -13.26
N ILE A 229 -13.63 -27.63 -13.85
CA ILE A 229 -13.23 -26.37 -13.22
C ILE A 229 -14.03 -26.13 -11.94
N ILE A 230 -15.36 -26.33 -11.96
CA ILE A 230 -16.21 -26.12 -10.78
C ILE A 230 -15.85 -27.10 -9.66
N GLU A 231 -15.64 -28.38 -9.97
CA GLU A 231 -15.20 -29.38 -9.00
C GLU A 231 -13.87 -28.96 -8.36
N LYS A 232 -12.91 -28.50 -9.16
CA LYS A 232 -11.64 -28.04 -8.62
C LYS A 232 -11.79 -26.78 -7.76
N LEU A 233 -12.63 -25.83 -8.18
CA LEU A 233 -12.93 -24.61 -7.42
C LEU A 233 -13.58 -24.90 -6.06
N GLU A 234 -14.45 -25.91 -5.97
CA GLU A 234 -15.07 -26.34 -4.71
C GLU A 234 -14.10 -27.10 -3.80
N SER A 235 -13.03 -27.67 -4.36
CA SER A 235 -11.99 -28.39 -3.61
C SER A 235 -10.89 -27.50 -3.00
N LEU A 236 -10.84 -26.21 -3.34
CA LEU A 236 -9.81 -25.28 -2.86
C LEU A 236 -9.93 -25.04 -1.36
N ASP A 237 -8.80 -25.10 -0.66
CA ASP A 237 -8.72 -24.92 0.79
C ASP A 237 -7.73 -23.81 1.21
N GLU A 238 -7.39 -23.73 2.51
CA GLU A 238 -6.49 -22.71 3.04
C GLU A 238 -5.02 -22.90 2.62
N GLU A 239 -4.61 -24.12 2.25
CA GLU A 239 -3.24 -24.41 1.79
C GLU A 239 -2.99 -23.85 0.38
N ASP A 240 -4.05 -23.70 -0.41
CA ASP A 240 -3.98 -23.12 -1.76
C ASP A 240 -3.89 -21.58 -1.76
N ILE A 241 -3.94 -20.90 -0.60
CA ILE A 241 -3.95 -19.44 -0.54
C ILE A 241 -2.59 -18.85 -0.94
N VAL A 242 -2.60 -18.01 -1.97
CA VAL A 242 -1.44 -17.22 -2.44
C VAL A 242 -1.37 -15.87 -1.74
N GLY A 243 -2.52 -15.29 -1.41
CA GLY A 243 -2.62 -13.99 -0.75
C GLY A 243 -4.04 -13.64 -0.33
N SER A 244 -4.18 -12.83 0.70
CA SER A 244 -5.48 -12.40 1.25
C SER A 244 -5.43 -10.91 1.59
N GLY A 245 -6.47 -10.15 1.20
CA GLY A 245 -6.48 -8.69 1.39
C GLY A 245 -7.87 -8.03 1.37
N GLY A 246 -7.87 -6.70 1.23
CA GLY A 246 -9.08 -5.86 1.21
C GLY A 246 -10.03 -6.16 0.04
N PHE A 247 -9.54 -6.84 -0.99
CA PHE A 247 -10.27 -7.11 -2.24
C PHE A 247 -10.60 -8.59 -2.45
N GLY A 248 -10.45 -9.44 -1.42
CA GLY A 248 -10.73 -10.87 -1.48
C GLY A 248 -9.50 -11.74 -1.19
N THR A 249 -9.65 -13.04 -1.44
CA THR A 249 -8.60 -14.05 -1.24
C THR A 249 -8.26 -14.69 -2.57
N VAL A 250 -6.96 -14.83 -2.86
CA VAL A 250 -6.45 -15.43 -4.09
C VAL A 250 -5.90 -16.81 -3.79
N TYR A 251 -6.40 -17.81 -4.53
CA TYR A 251 -6.03 -19.21 -4.42
C TYR A 251 -5.25 -19.64 -5.66
N ARG A 252 -4.31 -20.57 -5.50
CA ARG A 252 -3.61 -21.25 -6.57
C ARG A 252 -4.38 -22.52 -6.93
N MET A 253 -5.01 -22.52 -8.10
CA MET A 253 -5.72 -23.70 -8.60
C MET A 253 -4.83 -24.48 -9.56
N VAL A 254 -4.57 -25.75 -9.25
CA VAL A 254 -3.80 -26.67 -10.11
C VAL A 254 -4.73 -27.74 -10.69
N MET A 255 -4.82 -27.79 -12.01
CA MET A 255 -5.57 -28.80 -12.76
C MET A 255 -4.78 -30.13 -12.81
N ASN A 256 -5.46 -31.21 -13.20
CA ASN A 256 -4.90 -32.56 -13.20
C ASN A 256 -3.69 -32.74 -14.15
N ASP A 257 -3.60 -31.92 -15.18
CA ASP A 257 -2.50 -31.86 -16.16
C ASP A 257 -1.41 -30.84 -15.77
N CYS A 258 -1.40 -30.38 -14.52
CA CYS A 258 -0.55 -29.33 -13.98
C CYS A 258 -0.81 -27.91 -14.54
N GLY A 259 -1.89 -27.71 -15.32
CA GLY A 259 -2.35 -26.38 -15.68
C GLY A 259 -2.63 -25.56 -14.41
N THR A 260 -2.00 -24.39 -14.27
CA THR A 260 -2.08 -23.59 -13.04
C THR A 260 -2.76 -22.26 -13.29
N PHE A 261 -3.71 -21.91 -12.43
CA PHE A 261 -4.52 -20.69 -12.50
C PHE A 261 -4.54 -19.99 -11.14
N ALA A 262 -4.75 -18.68 -11.16
CA ALA A 262 -5.03 -17.90 -9.96
C ALA A 262 -6.55 -17.65 -9.87
N VAL A 263 -7.14 -17.98 -8.74
CA VAL A 263 -8.59 -17.83 -8.50
C VAL A 263 -8.80 -16.80 -7.41
N LYS A 264 -9.36 -15.65 -7.76
CA LYS A 264 -9.71 -14.60 -6.79
C LYS A 264 -11.15 -14.78 -6.34
N ARG A 265 -11.34 -15.00 -5.04
CA ARG A 265 -12.64 -15.12 -4.38
C ARG A 265 -13.00 -13.80 -3.72
N ILE A 266 -14.08 -13.18 -4.20
CA ILE A 266 -14.67 -11.99 -3.60
C ILE A 266 -15.71 -12.43 -2.56
N ASP A 267 -15.51 -12.02 -1.31
CA ASP A 267 -16.43 -12.31 -0.21
C ASP A 267 -17.68 -11.39 -0.31
N ARG A 268 -18.86 -12.01 -0.29
CA ARG A 268 -20.16 -11.31 -0.32
C ARG A 268 -20.54 -10.68 1.01
N SER A 269 -19.82 -10.98 2.09
CA SER A 269 -20.07 -10.40 3.42
C SER A 269 -19.81 -8.88 3.48
N ARG A 270 -19.10 -8.33 2.48
CA ARG A 270 -18.73 -6.92 2.40
C ARG A 270 -19.74 -6.14 1.56
N GLU A 271 -20.24 -5.03 2.10
CA GLU A 271 -21.11 -4.11 1.37
C GLU A 271 -20.39 -3.56 0.13
N GLY A 272 -21.03 -3.61 -1.04
CA GLY A 272 -20.40 -3.21 -2.32
C GLY A 272 -19.61 -4.30 -3.06
N SER A 273 -19.54 -5.54 -2.55
CA SER A 273 -18.77 -6.63 -3.19
C SER A 273 -19.17 -6.94 -4.63
N ASP A 274 -20.48 -6.87 -4.94
CA ASP A 274 -20.98 -7.12 -6.29
C ASP A 274 -20.57 -6.00 -7.26
N GLN A 275 -20.45 -4.73 -6.80
CA GLN A 275 -19.99 -3.62 -7.64
C GLN A 275 -18.48 -3.74 -7.97
N VAL A 276 -17.66 -4.14 -6.99
CA VAL A 276 -16.22 -4.38 -7.20
C VAL A 276 -16.02 -5.50 -8.22
N PHE A 277 -16.79 -6.58 -8.10
CA PHE A 277 -16.74 -7.71 -9.02
C PHE A 277 -17.14 -7.32 -10.45
N GLU A 278 -18.26 -6.62 -10.63
CA GLU A 278 -18.72 -6.22 -11.97
C GLU A 278 -17.79 -5.18 -12.60
N ARG A 279 -17.22 -4.24 -11.83
CA ARG A 279 -16.20 -3.29 -12.34
C ARG A 279 -14.95 -4.00 -12.84
N GLU A 280 -14.43 -4.95 -12.05
CA GLU A 280 -13.22 -5.69 -12.43
C GLU A 280 -13.46 -6.57 -13.68
N LEU A 281 -14.68 -7.13 -13.81
CA LEU A 281 -15.11 -7.84 -15.02
C LEU A 281 -15.21 -6.93 -16.26
N GLU A 282 -15.82 -5.76 -16.12
CA GLU A 282 -16.03 -4.82 -17.23
C GLU A 282 -14.69 -4.35 -17.83
N ILE A 283 -13.75 -4.00 -16.94
CA ILE A 283 -12.42 -3.52 -17.33
C ILE A 283 -11.58 -4.68 -17.88
N LEU A 284 -11.35 -5.73 -17.10
CA LEU A 284 -10.38 -6.78 -17.47
C LEU A 284 -10.95 -7.81 -18.45
N GLY A 285 -12.28 -7.93 -18.58
CA GLY A 285 -12.90 -8.76 -19.61
C GLY A 285 -12.68 -8.21 -21.03
N SER A 286 -12.49 -6.90 -21.14
CA SER A 286 -12.37 -6.17 -22.42
C SER A 286 -10.92 -5.92 -22.84
N ILE A 287 -9.95 -6.13 -21.94
CA ILE A 287 -8.54 -5.78 -22.15
C ILE A 287 -7.69 -7.04 -22.27
N LYS A 288 -6.93 -7.16 -23.37
CA LYS A 288 -5.92 -8.20 -23.56
C LYS A 288 -4.56 -7.56 -23.85
N HIS A 289 -3.67 -7.60 -22.87
CA HIS A 289 -2.34 -7.00 -22.99
C HIS A 289 -1.26 -7.94 -22.43
N ILE A 290 -0.08 -7.94 -23.04
CA ILE A 290 1.04 -8.82 -22.65
C ILE A 290 1.55 -8.59 -21.22
N ASN A 291 1.31 -7.39 -20.69
CA ASN A 291 1.76 -6.94 -19.37
C ASN A 291 0.62 -6.80 -18.35
N LEU A 292 -0.58 -7.26 -18.71
CA LEU A 292 -1.70 -7.39 -17.78
C LEU A 292 -2.01 -8.87 -17.58
N VAL A 293 -2.29 -9.26 -16.34
CA VAL A 293 -2.67 -10.64 -16.05
C VAL A 293 -4.01 -10.89 -16.72
N ASN A 294 -4.05 -11.89 -17.60
CA ASN A 294 -5.20 -12.16 -18.44
C ASN A 294 -6.33 -12.81 -17.62
N LEU A 295 -7.52 -12.21 -17.67
CA LEU A 295 -8.73 -12.79 -17.11
C LEU A 295 -9.26 -13.88 -18.06
N ARG A 296 -9.29 -15.12 -17.58
CA ARG A 296 -9.73 -16.31 -18.34
C ARG A 296 -11.22 -16.57 -18.24
N GLY A 297 -11.81 -16.19 -17.12
CA GLY A 297 -13.24 -16.41 -16.90
C GLY A 297 -13.67 -16.04 -15.51
N TYR A 298 -14.96 -16.23 -15.26
CA TYR A 298 -15.56 -16.01 -13.95
C TYR A 298 -16.65 -17.02 -13.66
N CYS A 299 -16.91 -17.22 -12.37
CA CYS A 299 -17.97 -18.08 -11.90
C CYS A 299 -18.81 -17.35 -10.84
N ARG A 300 -20.13 -17.41 -11.01
CA ARG A 300 -21.10 -16.90 -10.03
C ARG A 300 -21.66 -18.07 -9.24
N LEU A 301 -21.09 -18.32 -8.07
CA LEU A 301 -21.66 -19.26 -7.10
C LEU A 301 -22.67 -18.53 -6.19
N PRO A 302 -23.59 -19.26 -5.54
CA PRO A 302 -24.52 -18.68 -4.57
C PRO A 302 -23.80 -17.98 -3.39
N SER A 303 -22.69 -18.56 -2.94
CA SER A 303 -21.92 -18.12 -1.78
C SER A 303 -20.77 -17.17 -2.11
N SER A 304 -20.30 -17.12 -3.35
CA SER A 304 -19.11 -16.34 -3.74
C SER A 304 -19.10 -15.95 -5.20
N ARG A 305 -18.34 -14.90 -5.51
CA ARG A 305 -17.96 -14.53 -6.87
C ARG A 305 -16.50 -14.88 -7.09
N LEU A 306 -16.21 -15.55 -8.19
CA LEU A 306 -14.87 -16.02 -8.51
C LEU A 306 -14.41 -15.44 -9.84
N LEU A 307 -13.17 -14.95 -9.87
CA LEU A 307 -12.46 -14.51 -11.07
C LEU A 307 -11.27 -15.44 -11.28
N ILE A 308 -11.07 -15.91 -12.51
CA ILE A 308 -10.04 -16.88 -12.88
C ILE A 308 -9.03 -16.20 -13.81
N TYR A 309 -7.76 -16.21 -13.41
CA TYR A 309 -6.65 -15.57 -14.11
C TYR A 309 -5.55 -16.57 -14.47
N ASP A 310 -4.70 -16.17 -15.42
CA ASP A 310 -3.41 -16.83 -15.58
C ASP A 310 -2.57 -16.73 -14.30
N TYR A 311 -1.96 -17.84 -13.89
CA TYR A 311 -1.11 -17.87 -12.70
C TYR A 311 0.26 -17.27 -12.97
N VAL A 312 0.70 -16.36 -12.10
CA VAL A 312 2.02 -15.72 -12.16
C VAL A 312 2.92 -16.33 -11.07
N ALA A 313 3.88 -17.15 -11.49
CA ALA A 313 4.68 -17.97 -10.56
C ALA A 313 5.62 -17.19 -9.64
N LEU A 314 6.06 -15.99 -10.04
CA LEU A 314 6.95 -15.15 -9.24
C LEU A 314 6.20 -14.26 -8.23
N GLY A 315 4.88 -14.43 -8.10
CA GLY A 315 4.07 -13.66 -7.16
C GLY A 315 3.91 -12.20 -7.56
N SER A 316 3.50 -11.38 -6.59
CA SER A 316 3.36 -9.94 -6.78
C SER A 316 4.70 -9.24 -6.61
N LEU A 317 4.95 -8.23 -7.44
CA LEU A 317 6.05 -7.30 -7.26
C LEU A 317 5.76 -6.21 -6.20
N ASP A 318 4.66 -6.32 -5.44
CA ASP A 318 4.23 -5.33 -4.43
C ASP A 318 5.35 -4.97 -3.44
N ASP A 319 6.15 -5.97 -3.04
CA ASP A 319 7.30 -5.78 -2.15
C ASP A 319 8.55 -5.17 -2.84
N LEU A 320 8.55 -5.10 -4.19
CA LEU A 320 9.67 -4.72 -5.05
C LEU A 320 9.42 -3.42 -5.84
N LEU A 321 8.17 -2.96 -5.95
CA LEU A 321 7.78 -1.76 -6.71
C LEU A 321 7.87 -0.52 -5.84
N HIS A 322 8.75 0.40 -6.23
CA HIS A 322 8.95 1.69 -5.58
C HIS A 322 7.93 2.73 -6.09
N ASP A 323 6.84 2.84 -5.34
CA ASP A 323 5.84 3.91 -5.14
C ASP A 323 5.15 4.61 -6.31
N VAL A 324 5.80 5.26 -7.27
CA VAL A 324 5.07 6.05 -8.31
C VAL A 324 5.82 6.05 -9.63
N TYR A 325 7.14 6.12 -9.56
CA TYR A 325 8.01 6.07 -10.73
C TYR A 325 7.85 4.77 -11.51
N SER A 326 7.84 3.63 -10.81
CA SER A 326 7.65 2.33 -11.46
C SER A 326 6.26 2.21 -12.10
N PHE A 327 5.23 2.81 -11.50
CA PHE A 327 3.90 2.88 -12.11
C PHE A 327 3.92 3.70 -13.40
N GLY A 328 4.58 4.87 -13.39
CA GLY A 328 4.74 5.70 -14.59
C GLY A 328 5.48 4.97 -15.71
N VAL A 329 6.55 4.24 -15.40
CA VAL A 329 7.28 3.41 -16.39
C VAL A 329 6.38 2.29 -16.93
N LEU A 330 5.58 1.65 -16.09
CA LEU A 330 4.61 0.63 -16.50
C LEU A 330 3.53 1.23 -17.41
N LEU A 331 3.05 2.44 -17.10
CA LEU A 331 2.09 3.17 -17.93
C LEU A 331 2.68 3.46 -19.32
N LEU A 332 3.94 3.87 -19.40
CA LEU A 332 4.66 4.03 -20.67
C LEU A 332 4.84 2.72 -21.41
N GLU A 333 5.17 1.63 -20.71
CA GLU A 333 5.28 0.31 -21.33
C GLU A 333 3.94 -0.16 -21.92
N LEU A 334 2.82 0.11 -21.24
CA LEU A 334 1.46 -0.19 -21.69
C LEU A 334 1.08 0.62 -22.94
N VAL A 335 1.29 1.94 -22.91
CA VAL A 335 0.93 2.83 -24.02
C VAL A 335 1.80 2.56 -25.25
N THR A 336 3.09 2.34 -25.05
CA THR A 336 4.06 2.21 -26.15
C THR A 336 4.22 0.80 -26.68
N GLY A 337 3.85 -0.21 -25.90
CA GLY A 337 4.15 -1.61 -26.17
C GLY A 337 5.65 -1.95 -26.17
N LYS A 338 6.52 -1.01 -25.76
CA LYS A 338 7.98 -1.16 -25.77
C LYS A 338 8.50 -1.36 -24.36
N ARG A 339 9.44 -2.30 -24.20
CA ARG A 339 10.11 -2.54 -22.91
C ARG A 339 11.01 -1.36 -22.55
N PRO A 340 11.25 -1.05 -21.26
CA PRO A 340 12.17 0.02 -20.84
C PRO A 340 13.62 -0.10 -21.36
N THR A 341 14.00 -1.27 -21.89
CA THR A 341 15.30 -1.57 -22.49
C THR A 341 15.25 -1.72 -24.02
N ASP A 342 14.21 -1.21 -24.68
CA ASP A 342 14.01 -1.39 -26.12
C ASP A 342 15.15 -0.77 -26.95
N PRO A 343 15.68 -1.48 -27.97
CA PRO A 343 16.78 -0.99 -28.79
C PRO A 343 16.51 0.34 -29.51
N SER A 344 15.24 0.70 -29.74
CA SER A 344 14.84 1.89 -30.49
C SER A 344 15.30 3.19 -29.84
N PHE A 345 15.45 3.23 -28.52
CA PHE A 345 15.96 4.38 -27.78
C PHE A 345 17.26 4.12 -27.02
N VAL A 346 17.55 2.88 -26.62
CA VAL A 346 18.83 2.54 -25.96
C VAL A 346 20.02 2.80 -26.89
N LYS A 347 19.88 2.54 -28.21
CA LYS A 347 20.92 2.86 -29.20
C LYS A 347 21.24 4.36 -29.30
N ARG A 348 20.32 5.22 -28.86
CA ARG A 348 20.47 6.67 -28.80
C ARG A 348 20.94 7.15 -27.43
N GLY A 349 21.25 6.24 -26.50
CA GLY A 349 21.62 6.56 -25.12
C GLY A 349 20.45 7.05 -24.27
N LEU A 350 19.21 6.83 -24.71
CA LEU A 350 18.00 7.24 -24.00
C LEU A 350 17.35 6.04 -23.31
N ASN A 351 16.63 6.30 -22.22
CA ASN A 351 15.66 5.37 -21.64
C ASN A 351 14.24 5.70 -22.15
N VAL A 352 13.25 4.88 -21.81
CA VAL A 352 11.86 5.07 -22.28
C VAL A 352 11.29 6.45 -21.92
N VAL A 353 11.65 7.00 -20.76
CA VAL A 353 11.22 8.33 -20.31
C VAL A 353 11.87 9.44 -21.13
N GLY A 354 13.19 9.38 -21.34
CA GLY A 354 13.92 10.34 -22.16
C GLY A 354 13.52 10.31 -23.63
N TRP A 355 13.17 9.13 -24.13
CA TRP A 355 12.61 8.96 -25.47
C TRP A 355 11.22 9.61 -25.60
N MET A 356 10.33 9.35 -24.65
CA MET A 356 9.00 9.99 -24.60
C MET A 356 9.11 11.51 -24.50
N ASN A 357 9.94 12.05 -23.60
CA ASN A 357 10.13 13.49 -23.44
C ASN A 357 10.63 14.17 -24.73
N THR A 358 11.46 13.47 -25.51
CA THR A 358 11.91 13.95 -26.82
C THR A 358 10.72 14.03 -27.80
N LEU A 359 9.85 13.02 -27.83
CA LEU A 359 8.69 12.99 -28.72
C LEU A 359 7.60 13.99 -28.31
N LEU A 360 7.42 14.23 -27.00
CA LEU A 360 6.56 15.26 -26.46
C LEU A 360 7.02 16.65 -26.93
N GLN A 361 8.32 16.95 -26.85
CA GLN A 361 8.89 18.21 -27.34
C GLN A 361 8.76 18.39 -28.86
N GLU A 362 8.84 17.29 -29.62
CA GLU A 362 8.67 17.29 -31.08
C GLU A 362 7.20 17.30 -31.54
N ASN A 363 6.23 17.25 -30.61
CA ASN A 363 4.80 17.13 -30.89
C ASN A 363 4.43 15.90 -31.76
N ARG A 364 5.09 14.76 -31.50
CA ARG A 364 4.92 13.49 -32.25
C ARG A 364 4.29 12.40 -31.40
N LEU A 365 3.15 12.72 -30.78
CA LEU A 365 2.48 11.86 -29.81
C LEU A 365 1.95 10.54 -30.42
N GLU A 366 1.52 10.55 -31.68
CA GLU A 366 1.00 9.34 -32.34
C GLU A 366 2.07 8.26 -32.55
N ASP A 367 3.35 8.63 -32.61
CA ASP A 367 4.47 7.69 -32.73
C ASP A 367 4.80 6.97 -31.41
N VAL A 368 4.25 7.47 -30.29
CA VAL A 368 4.43 6.91 -28.95
C VAL A 368 3.57 5.65 -28.79
N VAL A 369 2.37 5.64 -29.34
CA VAL A 369 1.37 4.57 -29.13
C VAL A 369 1.75 3.28 -29.84
N ASP A 370 1.50 2.14 -29.20
CA ASP A 370 1.59 0.83 -29.84
C ASP A 370 0.65 0.78 -31.05
N ARG A 371 1.16 0.38 -32.21
CA ARG A 371 0.40 0.22 -33.46
C ARG A 371 -0.79 -0.75 -33.34
N ARG A 372 -0.80 -1.60 -32.31
CA ARG A 372 -1.92 -2.51 -31.99
C ARG A 372 -3.09 -1.81 -31.31
N CYS A 373 -2.91 -0.62 -30.77
CA CYS A 373 -3.97 0.20 -30.19
C CYS A 373 -4.52 1.15 -31.27
N SER A 374 -5.56 0.72 -31.98
CA SER A 374 -6.25 1.54 -33.00
C SER A 374 -7.43 2.31 -32.41
N GLY A 375 -7.61 3.58 -32.79
CA GLY A 375 -8.80 4.37 -32.41
C GLY A 375 -8.73 5.03 -31.04
N VAL A 376 -7.53 5.27 -30.51
CA VAL A 376 -7.33 6.03 -29.27
C VAL A 376 -7.56 7.51 -29.57
N ASP A 377 -8.39 8.17 -28.76
CA ASP A 377 -8.59 9.60 -28.82
C ASP A 377 -7.30 10.35 -28.43
N ALA A 378 -6.95 11.38 -29.21
CA ALA A 378 -5.69 12.10 -29.04
C ALA A 378 -5.63 12.86 -27.71
N GLU A 379 -6.77 13.40 -27.25
CA GLU A 379 -6.89 14.12 -25.99
C GLU A 379 -6.70 13.16 -24.79
N THR A 380 -7.35 12.01 -24.83
CA THR A 380 -7.16 10.93 -23.83
C THR A 380 -5.71 10.44 -23.78
N LEU A 381 -5.05 10.29 -24.94
CA LEU A 381 -3.66 9.88 -25.02
C LEU A 381 -2.71 10.92 -24.40
N GLU A 382 -2.93 12.19 -24.68
CA GLU A 382 -2.13 13.30 -24.14
C GLU A 382 -2.17 13.30 -22.61
N VAL A 383 -3.36 13.13 -22.02
CA VAL A 383 -3.53 13.03 -20.57
C VAL A 383 -2.77 11.84 -19.97
N ILE A 384 -2.85 10.66 -20.60
CA ILE A 384 -2.15 9.47 -20.11
C ILE A 384 -0.63 9.66 -20.18
N LEU A 385 -0.11 10.27 -21.24
CA LEU A 385 1.31 10.55 -21.39
C LEU A 385 1.80 11.62 -20.43
N GLU A 386 1.01 12.67 -20.17
CA GLU A 386 1.33 13.69 -19.17
C GLU A 386 1.34 13.09 -17.76
N LEU A 387 0.37 12.24 -17.43
CA LEU A 387 0.34 11.52 -16.17
C LEU A 387 1.57 10.61 -16.01
N ALA A 388 1.95 9.90 -17.07
CA ALA A 388 3.15 9.07 -17.08
C ALA A 388 4.43 9.90 -16.88
N ALA A 389 4.52 11.07 -17.53
CA ALA A 389 5.63 12.01 -17.36
C ALA A 389 5.75 12.51 -15.90
N ARG A 390 4.62 12.92 -15.30
CA ARG A 390 4.57 13.34 -13.89
C ARG A 390 4.92 12.22 -12.92
N CYS A 391 4.47 10.99 -13.19
CA CYS A 391 4.83 9.83 -12.37
C CYS A 391 6.31 9.48 -12.49
N THR A 392 6.92 9.68 -13.67
CA THR A 392 8.33 9.39 -13.96
C THR A 392 9.26 10.58 -13.78
N ASP A 393 8.83 11.63 -13.07
CA ASP A 393 9.68 12.79 -12.83
C ASP A 393 10.99 12.39 -12.15
N SER A 394 12.09 13.00 -12.56
CA SER A 394 13.40 12.81 -11.94
C SER A 394 13.40 13.17 -10.45
N ASN A 395 12.62 14.16 -10.03
CA ASN A 395 12.43 14.55 -8.64
C ASN A 395 11.26 13.78 -8.02
N ALA A 396 11.50 13.13 -6.88
CA ALA A 396 10.46 12.35 -6.20
C ALA A 396 9.35 13.21 -5.59
N ASP A 397 9.65 14.45 -5.20
CA ASP A 397 8.68 15.37 -4.57
C ASP A 397 7.66 15.94 -5.57
N ASP A 398 8.02 15.99 -6.85
CA ASP A 398 7.15 16.47 -7.93
C ASP A 398 6.23 15.37 -8.47
N ARG A 399 6.47 14.11 -8.08
CA ARG A 399 5.62 12.98 -8.46
C ARG A 399 4.31 13.03 -7.67
N PRO A 400 3.16 12.81 -8.32
CA PRO A 400 1.88 12.71 -7.63
C PRO A 400 1.87 11.49 -6.70
N SER A 401 1.11 11.55 -5.61
CA SER A 401 0.80 10.34 -4.84
C SER A 401 -0.05 9.37 -5.68
N MET A 402 0.02 8.07 -5.41
CA MET A 402 -0.81 7.08 -6.11
C MET A 402 -2.31 7.35 -6.00
N ASN A 403 -2.77 7.99 -4.91
CA ASN A 403 -4.16 8.44 -4.78
C ASN A 403 -4.51 9.56 -5.78
N GLN A 404 -3.60 10.51 -6.02
CA GLN A 404 -3.80 11.55 -7.03
C GLN A 404 -3.74 10.98 -8.44
N VAL A 405 -2.84 10.02 -8.69
CA VAL A 405 -2.79 9.27 -9.96
C VAL A 405 -4.12 8.58 -10.23
N LEU A 406 -4.69 7.90 -9.23
CA LEU A 406 -6.00 7.24 -9.34
C LEU A 406 -7.12 8.25 -9.64
N GLN A 407 -7.15 9.39 -8.94
CA GLN A 407 -8.15 10.44 -9.18
C GLN A 407 -8.08 11.01 -10.59
N LEU A 408 -6.88 11.24 -11.13
CA LEU A 408 -6.70 11.75 -12.48
C LEU A 408 -7.15 10.74 -13.53
N LEU A 409 -6.83 9.45 -13.33
CA LEU A 409 -7.33 8.38 -14.20
C LEU A 409 -8.86 8.24 -14.13
N GLU A 410 -9.44 8.36 -12.94
CA GLU A 410 -10.89 8.30 -12.74
C GLU A 410 -11.64 9.47 -13.39
N GLN A 411 -11.09 10.69 -13.31
CA GLN A 411 -11.72 11.89 -13.85
C GLN A 411 -11.57 12.01 -15.37
N GLU A 412 -10.37 11.77 -15.88
CA GLU A 412 -10.03 12.11 -17.28
C GLU A 412 -10.14 10.90 -18.23
N VAL A 413 -9.90 9.68 -17.73
CA VAL A 413 -9.89 8.47 -18.58
C VAL A 413 -11.16 7.63 -18.39
N MET A 414 -11.74 7.64 -17.18
CA MET A 414 -12.94 6.85 -16.84
C MET A 414 -14.20 7.71 -16.64
N SER A 415 -14.26 8.91 -17.24
CA SER A 415 -15.46 9.74 -17.20
C SER A 415 -16.70 8.86 -17.44
N PRO A 416 -17.70 8.87 -16.54
CA PRO A 416 -18.91 8.15 -16.77
C PRO A 416 -19.52 8.73 -18.04
N CYS A 417 -19.74 7.89 -19.07
CA CYS A 417 -20.63 8.26 -20.17
C CYS A 417 -21.83 9.00 -19.56
N PRO A 418 -22.10 10.26 -19.97
CA PRO A 418 -23.32 10.91 -19.55
C PRO A 418 -24.44 9.96 -19.92
N SER A 419 -25.25 9.63 -18.93
CA SER A 419 -26.49 8.90 -19.09
C SER A 419 -27.48 9.74 -19.92
N GLU A 420 -27.19 9.96 -21.21
CA GLU A 420 -28.18 10.37 -22.19
C GLU A 420 -28.93 9.13 -22.69
N PHE A 421 -29.58 8.38 -21.80
CA PHE A 421 -30.62 7.42 -22.21
C PHE A 421 -31.66 7.07 -21.13
N TYR A 422 -31.79 7.88 -20.08
CA TYR A 422 -32.90 7.76 -19.13
C TYR A 422 -33.61 9.10 -18.99
N GLU A 423 -34.23 9.57 -20.08
CA GLU A 423 -35.45 10.37 -20.05
C GLU A 423 -36.01 10.54 -21.46
N SER A 424 -36.64 9.50 -21.97
CA SER A 424 -37.99 9.59 -22.54
C SER A 424 -38.44 8.16 -22.85
N HIS A 425 -39.68 7.87 -22.50
CA HIS A 425 -40.59 6.78 -22.89
C HIS A 425 -41.49 6.44 -21.69
N SER A 426 -42.07 7.50 -21.13
CA SER A 426 -43.38 7.46 -20.50
C SER A 426 -44.16 8.63 -21.08
N ASP A 427 -44.84 8.36 -22.19
CA ASP A 427 -46.17 8.89 -22.54
C ASP A 427 -46.39 8.77 -24.06
N HIS A 428 -46.98 7.64 -24.46
CA HIS A 428 -48.23 7.51 -25.24
C HIS A 428 -48.42 6.10 -25.79
#